data_AF-A0A9W8JGV2-F1
#
_entry.id   AF-A0A9W8JGV2-F1
#
_cell.length_a   1.000
_cell.length_b   1.000
_cell.length_c   1.000
_cell.angle_alpha   90.00
_cell.angle_beta   90.00
_cell.angle_gamma   90.00
#
_symmetry.space_group_name_H-M   'P 1'
#
loop_
_entity.id
_entity.type
_entity.pdbx_description
1 polymer ?
#
loop_
_entity_poly.entity_id
_entity_poly.type
_entity_poly.pdbx_seq_one_letter_code
_entity_poly.pdbx_strand_id
1 'polypeptide(L)'
;MDVPTFKRQLKIKTGAVQRLLKENGLYTKEIEELEIRRQNFITENREEWDIKNVGKLIEESKKMVKDTHTRLGKAAIELRDVVVAAKQQEALAEDEDLLKAEEVLETANL
;
A
#
# COMPACT_ATOMS: atom_id res chain seq x y z
N MET A 1 12.99 -13.73 20.02
CA MET A 1 13.84 -12.62 19.52
C MET A 1 14.27 -11.80 20.72
N ASP A 2 15.49 -11.27 20.73
CA ASP A 2 15.89 -10.25 21.69
C ASP A 2 15.26 -8.88 21.35
N VAL A 3 15.23 -7.97 22.33
CA VAL A 3 14.65 -6.62 22.19
C VAL A 3 15.25 -5.83 21.01
N PRO A 4 16.59 -5.74 20.83
CA PRO A 4 17.18 -5.10 19.64
C PRO A 4 16.68 -5.69 18.31
N THR A 5 16.54 -7.01 18.23
CA THR A 5 16.01 -7.66 17.03
C THR A 5 14.54 -7.30 16.78
N PHE A 6 13.71 -7.21 17.81
CA PHE A 6 12.32 -6.73 17.66
C PHE A 6 12.26 -5.31 17.11
N LYS A 7 13.00 -4.35 17.69
CA LYS A 7 13.02 -2.96 17.21
C LYS A 7 13.44 -2.87 15.75
N ARG A 8 14.47 -3.65 15.36
CA ARG A 8 14.92 -3.73 13.96
C ARG A 8 13.82 -4.25 13.02
N GLN A 9 13.15 -5.33 13.40
CA GLN A 9 12.09 -5.93 12.59
C GLN A 9 10.85 -5.02 12.48
N LEU A 10 10.45 -4.37 13.58
CA LEU A 10 9.37 -3.37 13.58
C LEU A 10 9.66 -2.27 12.56
N LYS A 11 10.83 -1.62 12.62
CA LYS A 11 11.22 -0.58 11.65
C LYS A 11 11.16 -1.06 10.19
N ILE A 12 11.76 -2.23 9.91
CA ILE A 12 11.86 -2.76 8.55
C ILE A 12 10.47 -3.07 8.00
N LYS A 13 9.65 -3.80 8.75
CA LYS A 13 8.34 -4.26 8.29
C LYS A 13 7.32 -3.13 8.24
N THR A 14 7.34 -2.20 9.21
CA THR A 14 6.56 -0.96 9.14
C THR A 14 6.88 -0.16 7.87
N GLY A 15 8.17 0.01 7.58
CA GLY A 15 8.60 0.69 6.35
C GLY A 15 8.17 -0.02 5.06
N ALA A 16 8.11 -1.35 5.06
CA ALA A 16 7.62 -2.12 3.92
C ALA A 16 6.12 -1.87 3.67
N VAL A 17 5.29 -1.93 4.72
CA VAL A 17 3.85 -1.65 4.64
C VAL A 17 3.60 -0.21 4.18
N GLN A 18 4.30 0.77 4.76
CA GLN A 18 4.16 2.19 4.37
C GLN A 18 4.51 2.45 2.89
N ARG A 19 5.56 1.79 2.36
CA ARG A 19 5.91 1.92 0.93
C ARG A 19 4.82 1.32 0.05
N LEU A 20 4.31 0.15 0.40
CA LEU A 20 3.25 -0.52 -0.36
C LEU A 20 1.93 0.24 -0.32
N LEU A 21 1.57 0.87 0.80
CA LEU A 21 0.43 1.80 0.90
C LEU A 21 0.56 2.96 -0.09
N LYS A 22 1.72 3.60 -0.13
CA LYS A 22 2.00 4.70 -1.07
C LYS A 22 1.97 4.24 -2.53
N GLU A 23 2.58 3.09 -2.82
CA GLU A 23 2.60 2.50 -4.17
C GLU A 23 1.19 2.15 -4.65
N ASN A 24 0.38 1.52 -3.80
CA ASN A 24 -1.01 1.20 -4.11
C ASN A 24 -1.84 2.47 -4.34
N GLY A 25 -1.72 3.47 -3.46
CA GLY A 25 -2.40 4.75 -3.61
C GLY A 25 -2.00 5.52 -4.87
N LEU A 26 -0.73 5.43 -5.29
CA LEU A 26 -0.25 6.03 -6.54
C LEU A 26 -0.97 5.44 -7.76
N TYR A 27 -1.07 4.11 -7.84
CA TYR A 27 -1.75 3.45 -8.96
C TYR A 27 -3.27 3.67 -8.93
N THR A 28 -3.88 3.74 -7.75
CA THR A 28 -5.30 4.10 -7.63
C THR A 28 -5.55 5.52 -8.16
N LYS A 29 -4.70 6.48 -7.81
CA LYS A 29 -4.80 7.85 -8.31
C LYS A 29 -4.56 7.93 -9.82
N GLU A 30 -3.62 7.15 -10.35
CA GLU A 30 -3.38 7.08 -11.80
C GLU A 30 -4.62 6.62 -12.56
N ILE A 31 -5.38 5.65 -12.02
CA ILE A 31 -6.65 5.22 -12.61
C ILE A 31 -7.64 6.39 -12.68
N GLU A 32 -7.81 7.14 -11.60
CA GLU A 32 -8.71 8.30 -11.55
C GLU A 32 -8.32 9.35 -12.61
N GLU A 33 -7.02 9.69 -12.70
CA GLU A 33 -6.50 10.64 -13.68
C GLU A 33 -6.71 10.16 -15.13
N LEU A 34 -6.51 8.86 -15.39
CA LEU A 34 -6.74 8.25 -16.70
C LEU A 34 -8.23 8.16 -17.06
N GLU A 35 -9.11 7.91 -16.10
CA GLU A 35 -10.57 7.90 -16.30
C GLU A 35 -11.08 9.29 -16.68
N ILE A 36 -10.62 10.34 -15.98
CA ILE A 36 -10.90 11.74 -16.33
C ILE A 36 -10.40 12.04 -17.74
N ARG A 37 -9.15 11.66 -18.06
CA ARG A 37 -8.58 11.86 -19.39
C ARG A 37 -9.38 11.16 -20.48
N ARG A 38 -9.81 9.92 -20.23
CA ARG A 38 -10.63 9.14 -21.19
C ARG A 38 -11.97 9.80 -21.41
N GLN A 39 -12.61 10.30 -20.35
CA GLN A 39 -13.89 11.02 -20.46
C GLN A 39 -13.75 12.31 -21.26
N ASN A 40 -12.66 13.06 -21.08
CA ASN A 40 -12.38 14.25 -21.89
C ASN A 40 -12.22 13.89 -23.37
N PHE A 41 -11.50 12.81 -23.70
CA PHE A 41 -11.34 12.37 -25.08
C PHE A 41 -12.68 11.98 -25.74
N ILE A 42 -13.59 11.38 -24.99
CA ILE A 42 -14.95 11.08 -25.46
C ILE A 42 -15.72 12.39 -25.73
N THR A 43 -15.68 13.34 -24.79
CA THR A 43 -16.37 14.64 -24.93
C THR A 43 -15.83 15.48 -26.09
N GLU A 44 -14.52 15.42 -26.33
CA GLU A 44 -13.85 16.07 -27.46
C GLU A 44 -14.06 15.35 -28.81
N ASN A 45 -14.77 14.21 -28.82
CA ASN A 45 -14.97 13.36 -30.00
C ASN A 45 -13.65 12.99 -30.70
N ARG A 46 -12.62 12.64 -29.89
CA ARG A 46 -11.31 12.18 -30.36
C ARG A 46 -11.42 10.85 -31.09
N GLU A 47 -10.36 10.46 -31.79
CA GLU A 47 -10.34 9.20 -32.52
C GLU A 47 -10.55 8.00 -31.58
N GLU A 48 -11.29 7.02 -32.07
CA GLU A 48 -11.60 5.78 -31.35
C GLU A 48 -10.33 5.06 -30.84
N TRP A 49 -9.22 5.17 -31.58
CA TRP A 49 -7.94 4.61 -31.16
C TRP A 49 -7.41 5.28 -29.89
N ASP A 50 -7.50 6.60 -29.76
CA ASP A 50 -7.05 7.34 -28.58
C ASP A 50 -7.83 6.91 -27.32
N ILE A 51 -9.16 6.82 -27.44
CA ILE A 51 -10.05 6.41 -26.33
C ILE A 51 -9.77 4.97 -25.90
N LYS A 52 -9.54 4.07 -26.85
CA LYS A 52 -9.15 2.67 -26.58
C LYS A 52 -7.77 2.57 -25.96
N ASN A 53 -6.81 3.39 -26.40
CA ASN A 53 -5.46 3.39 -25.86
C ASN A 53 -5.44 3.79 -24.38
N VAL A 54 -6.15 4.86 -23.99
CA VAL A 54 -6.30 5.23 -22.58
C VAL A 54 -7.01 4.12 -21.80
N GLY A 55 -8.01 3.46 -22.38
CA GLY A 55 -8.66 2.29 -21.78
C GLY A 55 -7.69 1.15 -21.45
N LYS A 56 -6.71 0.87 -22.32
CA LYS A 56 -5.68 -0.13 -22.04
C LYS A 56 -4.77 0.28 -20.86
N LEU A 57 -4.40 1.56 -20.78
CA LEU A 57 -3.60 2.08 -19.67
C LEU A 57 -4.33 1.92 -18.34
N ILE A 58 -5.63 2.22 -18.29
CA ILE A 58 -6.47 2.00 -17.10
C ILE A 58 -6.41 0.53 -16.65
N GLU A 59 -6.55 -0.41 -17.59
CA GLU A 59 -6.51 -1.84 -17.26
C GLU A 59 -5.13 -2.30 -16.77
N GLU A 60 -4.03 -1.74 -17.28
CA GLU A 60 -2.70 -2.00 -16.74
C GLU A 60 -2.53 -1.42 -15.32
N SER A 61 -2.96 -0.18 -15.06
CA SER A 61 -2.91 0.41 -13.71
C SER A 61 -3.78 -0.37 -12.71
N LYS A 62 -4.95 -0.89 -13.13
CA LYS A 62 -5.78 -1.79 -12.31
C LYS A 62 -5.06 -3.08 -11.92
N LYS A 63 -4.28 -3.67 -12.84
CA LYS A 63 -3.44 -4.85 -12.52
C LYS A 63 -2.40 -4.50 -11.47
N MET A 64 -1.79 -3.30 -11.56
CA MET A 64 -0.82 -2.83 -10.57
C MET A 64 -1.45 -2.59 -9.20
N VAL A 65 -2.65 -2.01 -9.12
CA VAL A 65 -3.40 -1.90 -7.85
C VAL A 65 -3.63 -3.28 -7.24
N LYS A 66 -4.05 -4.27 -8.03
CA LYS A 66 -4.29 -5.63 -7.51
C LYS A 66 -3.01 -6.31 -7.01
N ASP A 67 -1.90 -6.19 -7.75
CA ASP A 67 -0.60 -6.73 -7.34
C ASP A 67 -0.10 -6.09 -6.04
N THR A 68 -0.08 -4.76 -6.00
CA THR A 68 0.39 -4.01 -4.83
C THR A 68 -0.49 -4.24 -3.61
N HIS A 69 -1.81 -4.35 -3.78
CA HIS A 69 -2.73 -4.72 -2.69
C HIS A 69 -2.44 -6.12 -2.15
N THR A 70 -2.17 -7.10 -3.03
CA THR A 70 -1.79 -8.46 -2.62
C THR A 70 -0.48 -8.46 -1.83
N ARG A 71 0.52 -7.71 -2.28
CA ARG A 71 1.81 -7.56 -1.58
C ARG A 71 1.66 -6.82 -0.26
N LEU A 72 0.81 -5.79 -0.22
CA LEU A 72 0.46 -5.04 1.00
C LEU A 72 -0.14 -5.96 2.05
N GLY A 73 -1.12 -6.79 1.68
CA GLY A 73 -1.74 -7.75 2.61
C GLY A 73 -0.72 -8.72 3.21
N LYS A 74 0.21 -9.25 2.41
CA LYS A 74 1.30 -10.11 2.91
C LYS A 74 2.22 -9.36 3.88
N ALA A 75 2.65 -8.15 3.52
CA ALA A 75 3.51 -7.34 4.39
C ALA A 75 2.81 -6.95 5.70
N ALA A 76 1.50 -6.69 5.66
CA ALA A 76 0.71 -6.37 6.84
C ALA A 76 0.56 -7.58 7.78
N ILE A 77 0.38 -8.79 7.24
CA ILE A 77 0.39 -10.02 8.05
C ILE A 77 1.75 -10.19 8.74
N GLU A 78 2.85 -10.07 8.00
CA GLU A 78 4.19 -10.19 8.59
C GLU A 78 4.48 -9.13 9.66
N LEU A 79 4.00 -7.89 9.47
CA LEU A 79 4.12 -6.84 10.47
C LEU A 79 3.27 -7.16 11.71
N ARG A 80 2.05 -7.63 11.52
CA ARG A 80 1.13 -8.05 12.60
C ARG A 80 1.76 -9.15 13.46
N ASP A 81 2.39 -10.14 12.86
CA ASP A 81 3.06 -11.23 13.60
C ASP A 81 4.18 -10.68 14.50
N VAL A 82 4.97 -9.73 14.00
CA VAL A 82 6.03 -9.08 14.79
C VAL A 82 5.45 -8.20 15.89
N VAL A 83 4.38 -7.44 15.63
CA VAL A 83 3.70 -6.60 16.63
C VAL A 83 3.13 -7.46 17.76
N VAL A 84 2.43 -8.55 17.43
CA VAL A 84 1.87 -9.47 18.44
C VAL A 84 2.96 -10.05 19.33
N ALA A 85 4.09 -10.49 18.74
CA ALA A 85 5.21 -11.01 19.51
C ALA A 85 5.94 -9.91 20.34
N ALA A 86 6.05 -8.70 19.81
CA ALA A 86 6.68 -7.57 20.49
C ALA A 86 5.86 -7.10 21.70
N LYS A 87 4.52 -7.12 21.63
CA LYS A 87 3.63 -6.80 22.75
C LYS A 87 3.79 -7.70 23.98
N GLN A 88 4.35 -8.91 23.80
CA GLN A 88 4.65 -9.80 24.93
C GLN A 88 5.93 -9.39 25.68
N GLN A 89 6.69 -8.42 25.17
CA GLN A 89 7.90 -7.90 25.79
C GLN A 89 7.57 -6.62 26.56
N GLU A 90 7.61 -6.68 27.90
CA GLU A 90 7.32 -5.51 28.76
C GLU A 90 8.24 -4.32 28.45
N ALA A 91 9.50 -4.58 28.08
CA ALA A 91 10.48 -3.57 27.67
C ALA A 91 10.12 -2.80 26.38
N LEU A 92 9.07 -3.22 25.65
CA LEU A 92 8.60 -2.58 24.43
C LEU A 92 7.22 -1.91 24.59
N ALA A 93 6.61 -1.94 25.77
CA ALA A 93 5.23 -1.48 25.98
C ALA A 93 4.98 -0.02 25.52
N GLU A 94 5.98 0.85 25.66
CA GLU A 94 5.93 2.26 25.25
C GLU A 94 6.92 2.57 24.11
N ASP A 95 7.40 1.55 23.40
CA ASP A 95 8.37 1.74 22.33
C ASP A 95 7.74 2.39 21.10
N GLU A 96 8.36 3.47 20.62
CA GLU A 96 7.86 4.24 19.48
C GLU A 96 7.73 3.41 18.19
N ASP A 97 8.62 2.44 17.96
CA ASP A 97 8.54 1.60 16.76
C ASP A 97 7.36 0.62 16.83
N LEU A 98 6.99 0.18 18.04
CA LEU A 98 5.81 -0.65 18.27
C LEU A 98 4.53 0.16 18.04
N LEU A 99 4.40 1.33 18.69
CA LEU A 99 3.23 2.20 18.53
C LEU A 99 3.01 2.60 17.08
N LYS A 100 4.09 2.96 16.37
CA LYS A 100 4.04 3.30 14.95
C LYS A 100 3.67 2.11 14.07
N ALA A 101 4.13 0.91 14.41
CA ALA A 101 3.75 -0.30 13.68
C ALA A 101 2.24 -0.57 13.80
N GLU A 102 1.64 -0.32 14.97
CA GLU A 102 0.20 -0.43 15.19
C GLU A 102 -0.59 0.57 14.37
N GLU A 103 -0.23 1.86 14.39
CA GLU A 103 -0.86 2.91 13.59
C GLU A 103 -0.83 2.57 12.08
N VAL A 104 0.29 2.05 11.60
CA VAL A 104 0.45 1.64 10.20
C VAL A 104 -0.42 0.42 9.86
N LEU A 105 -0.57 -0.54 10.78
CA LEU A 105 -1.46 -1.68 10.60
C LEU A 105 -2.94 -1.26 10.58
N GLU A 106 -3.34 -0.29 11.40
CA GLU A 106 -4.69 0.28 11.35
C GLU A 106 -4.93 0.92 9.98
N THR A 107 -3.99 1.74 9.51
CA THR A 107 -4.07 2.37 8.18
C THR A 107 -4.14 1.34 7.05
N ALA A 108 -3.42 0.21 7.16
CA ALA A 108 -3.41 -0.85 6.15
C ALA A 108 -4.65 -1.77 6.17
N ASN A 109 -5.46 -1.70 7.22
CA ASN A 109 -6.72 -2.43 7.37
C ASN A 109 -7.95 -1.58 6.96
N LEU A 110 -7.76 -0.32 6.56
CA LEU A 110 -8.82 0.59 6.08
C LEU A 110 -9.37 0.20 4.70
#